data_AF-A0A7S1FCP2-F1
#
_entry.id   AF-A0A7S1FCP2-F1
#
_cell.length_a   1.000
_cell.length_b   1.000
_cell.length_c   1.000
_cell.angle_alpha   90.00
_cell.angle_beta   90.00
_cell.angle_gamma   90.00
#
_symmetry.space_group_name_H-M   'P 1'
#
loop_
_entity.id
_entity.type
_entity.pdbx_description
1 polymer ?
#
loop_
_entity_poly.entity_id
_entity_poly.type
_entity_poly.pdbx_seq_one_letter_code
_entity_poly.pdbx_strand_id
1 'polypeptide(L)'
;CLYMSAFAISWGGVPWVYPSEIFPMSVKEKAMSTSVFSQWVANFLIAYLVPQQVHLTSVPGTFAFYAICCTVAFALVCAFVPETKGLLLEEMGRLFGEPLE
;
A
#
# COMPACT_ATOMS: atom_id res chain seq x y z
N CYS A 1 2.97 0.97 -21.84
CA CYS A 1 1.87 -0.01 -21.61
C CYS A 1 2.17 -0.94 -20.44
N LEU A 2 3.27 -1.70 -20.44
CA LEU A 2 3.61 -2.65 -19.38
C LEU A 2 3.57 -2.06 -17.96
N TYR A 3 4.17 -0.89 -17.74
CA TYR A 3 4.15 -0.22 -16.44
C TYR A 3 2.72 0.07 -15.94
N MET A 4 1.89 0.70 -16.78
CA MET A 4 0.51 1.03 -16.42
C MET A 4 -0.34 -0.22 -16.17
N SER A 5 -0.17 -1.27 -16.99
CA SER A 5 -0.89 -2.53 -16.81
C SER A 5 -0.51 -3.23 -15.50
N ALA A 6 0.79 -3.31 -15.19
CA ALA A 6 1.27 -3.90 -13.95
C ALA A 6 0.78 -3.12 -12.72
N PHE A 7 0.81 -1.79 -12.78
CA PHE A 7 0.27 -0.93 -11.74
C PHE A 7 -1.23 -1.15 -11.54
N ALA A 8 -2.01 -1.15 -12.63
CA ALA A 8 -3.46 -1.33 -12.55
C ALA A 8 -3.87 -2.67 -11.90
N ILE A 9 -3.15 -3.75 -12.20
CA ILE A 9 -3.44 -5.10 -11.65
C ILE A 9 -3.04 -5.21 -10.17
N SER A 10 -2.01 -4.50 -9.75
CA SER A 10 -1.50 -4.57 -8.37
C SER A 10 -1.96 -3.37 -7.54
N TRP A 11 -1.20 -2.28 -7.58
CA TRP A 11 -1.39 -1.09 -6.75
C TRP A 11 -2.56 -0.19 -7.15
N GLY A 12 -3.25 -0.48 -8.27
CA GLY A 12 -4.42 0.28 -8.70
C GLY A 12 -5.62 0.13 -7.77
N GLY A 13 -5.94 -1.10 -7.37
CA GLY A 13 -7.12 -1.41 -6.54
C GLY A 13 -6.78 -1.98 -5.17
N VAL A 14 -5.75 -2.82 -5.07
CA VAL A 14 -5.44 -3.58 -3.84
C VAL A 14 -5.23 -2.69 -2.61
N PRO A 15 -4.51 -1.56 -2.68
CA PRO A 15 -4.30 -0.68 -1.51
C PRO A 15 -5.57 -0.03 -0.96
N TRP A 16 -6.65 0.00 -1.75
CA TRP A 16 -7.96 0.52 -1.31
C TRP A 16 -8.83 -0.57 -0.73
N VAL A 17 -8.76 -1.77 -1.31
CA VAL A 17 -9.54 -2.94 -0.88
C VAL A 17 -8.98 -3.51 0.42
N TYR A 18 -7.67 -3.70 0.51
CA TYR A 18 -7.05 -4.42 1.62
C TYR A 18 -7.31 -3.78 3.00
N PRO A 19 -7.14 -2.45 3.20
CA PRO A 19 -7.52 -1.79 4.46
C PRO A 19 -9.01 -1.97 4.81
N SER A 20 -9.90 -2.03 3.82
CA SER A 20 -11.33 -2.19 4.06
C SER A 20 -11.73 -3.58 4.57
N GLU A 21 -10.88 -4.58 4.30
CA GLU A 21 -11.06 -5.99 4.69
C GLU A 21 -10.45 -6.28 6.08
N ILE A 22 -9.26 -5.75 6.36
CA ILE A 22 -8.51 -6.09 7.59
C ILE A 22 -9.04 -5.42 8.86
N PHE A 23 -9.66 -4.24 8.75
CA PHE A 23 -10.07 -3.49 9.93
C PHE A 23 -11.44 -3.93 10.47
N PRO A 24 -11.57 -4.21 11.78
CA PRO A 24 -12.85 -4.57 12.37
C PRO A 24 -13.83 -3.39 12.34
N MET A 25 -15.12 -3.69 12.25
CA MET A 25 -16.18 -2.68 12.03
C MET A 25 -16.19 -1.57 13.09
N SER A 26 -15.80 -1.86 14.33
CA SER A 26 -15.77 -0.92 15.45
C SER A 26 -14.79 0.24 15.26
N VAL A 27 -13.69 0.03 14.53
CA VAL A 27 -12.61 1.04 14.33
C VAL A 27 -12.37 1.37 12.86
N LYS A 28 -13.09 0.70 11.94
CA LYS A 28 -12.90 0.78 10.50
C LYS A 28 -12.84 2.21 9.99
N GLU A 29 -13.78 3.07 10.37
CA GLU A 29 -13.83 4.45 9.89
C GLU A 29 -12.58 5.26 10.27
N LYS A 30 -12.11 5.14 11.52
CA LYS A 30 -10.92 5.85 12.00
C LYS A 30 -9.64 5.32 11.35
N ALA A 31 -9.54 4.00 11.22
CA ALA A 31 -8.38 3.34 10.61
C ALA A 31 -8.28 3.64 9.10
N MET A 32 -9.42 3.61 8.40
CA MET A 32 -9.50 4.00 6.99
C MET A 32 -9.13 5.47 6.77
N SER A 33 -9.69 6.38 7.58
CA SER A 33 -9.37 7.81 7.49
C SER A 33 -7.87 8.08 7.66
N THR A 34 -7.25 7.41 8.65
CA THR A 34 -5.80 7.54 8.89
C THR A 34 -4.99 6.98 7.72
N SER A 35 -5.38 5.84 7.16
CA SER A 35 -4.71 5.22 6.01
C SER A 35 -4.73 6.14 4.78
N VAL A 36 -5.90 6.71 4.48
CA VAL A 36 -6.08 7.65 3.36
C VAL A 36 -5.29 8.93 3.59
N PHE A 37 -5.30 9.47 4.81
CA PHE A 37 -4.50 10.63 5.17
C PHE A 37 -3.00 10.38 4.97
N SER A 38 -2.47 9.26 5.48
CA SER A 38 -1.07 8.88 5.28
C SER A 38 -0.71 8.73 3.80
N GLN A 39 -1.60 8.16 3.00
CA GLN A 39 -1.41 8.05 1.55
C GLN A 39 -1.32 9.42 0.87
N TRP A 40 -2.20 10.36 1.20
CA TRP A 40 -2.18 11.70 0.63
C TRP A 40 -0.95 12.51 1.07
N VAL A 41 -0.52 12.37 2.32
CA VAL A 41 0.73 12.97 2.80
C VAL A 41 1.93 12.42 2.01
N ALA A 42 2.01 11.10 1.83
CA ALA A 42 3.06 10.49 1.02
C ALA A 42 3.02 10.97 -0.44
N ASN A 43 1.83 11.09 -1.03
CA ASN A 43 1.65 11.63 -2.37
C ASN A 43 2.17 13.06 -2.49
N PHE A 44 1.82 13.93 -1.54
CA PHE A 44 2.31 15.31 -1.48
C PHE A 44 3.83 15.37 -1.39
N LEU A 45 4.44 14.57 -0.51
CA LEU A 45 5.89 14.51 -0.36
C LEU A 45 6.58 14.07 -1.65
N ILE A 46 6.07 13.03 -2.31
CA ILE A 46 6.62 12.57 -3.59
C ILE A 46 6.49 13.66 -4.66
N ALA A 47 5.31 14.30 -4.78
CA ALA A 47 5.09 15.37 -5.75
C ALA A 47 6.03 16.56 -5.54
N TYR A 48 6.36 16.88 -4.28
CA TYR A 48 7.30 17.94 -3.94
C TYR A 48 8.76 17.55 -4.17
N LEU A 49 9.16 16.32 -3.78
CA LEU A 49 10.55 15.88 -3.79
C LEU A 49 11.04 15.40 -5.16
N VAL A 50 10.19 14.80 -5.99
CA VAL A 50 10.57 14.25 -7.30
C VAL A 50 11.25 15.28 -8.21
N PRO A 51 10.71 16.51 -8.39
CA PRO A 51 11.36 17.52 -9.22
C PRO A 51 12.79 17.86 -8.74
N GLN A 52 12.99 17.95 -7.42
CA GLN A 52 14.31 18.20 -6.83
C GLN A 52 15.25 17.01 -7.02
N GLN A 53 14.74 15.80 -6.85
CA GLN A 53 15.51 14.57 -7.04
C GLN A 53 15.97 14.40 -8.49
N VAL A 54 15.10 14.70 -9.47
CA VAL A 54 15.45 14.67 -10.89
C VAL A 54 16.58 15.65 -11.21
N HIS A 55 16.57 16.85 -10.61
CA HIS A 55 17.65 17.82 -10.78
C HIS A 55 18.99 17.33 -10.21
N LEU A 56 18.97 16.59 -9.09
CA LEU A 56 20.19 16.11 -8.42
C LEU A 56 20.77 14.82 -9.00
N THR A 57 19.91 13.87 -9.39
CA THR A 57 20.31 12.49 -9.77
C THR A 57 20.03 12.15 -11.23
N SER A 58 19.53 13.11 -12.01
CA SER A 58 19.00 12.89 -13.36
C SER A 58 17.78 11.97 -13.41
N VAL A 59 17.08 11.98 -14.55
CA VAL A 59 15.88 11.14 -14.76
C VAL A 59 16.15 9.65 -14.51
N PRO A 60 17.23 9.02 -15.05
CA PRO A 60 17.48 7.60 -14.84
C PRO A 60 17.78 7.25 -13.37
N GLY A 61 18.52 8.10 -12.66
CA GLY A 61 18.84 7.91 -11.24
C GLY A 61 17.59 7.98 -10.36
N THR A 62 16.67 8.90 -10.68
CA THR A 62 15.37 9.00 -10.00
C THR A 62 14.54 7.73 -10.20
N PHE A 63 14.43 7.21 -11.43
CA PHE A 63 13.71 5.96 -11.69
C PHE A 63 14.36 4.75 -11.01
N ALA A 64 15.69 4.67 -10.98
CA ALA A 64 16.41 3.60 -10.28
C ALA A 64 16.14 3.60 -8.77
N PHE A 65 16.09 4.78 -8.15
CA PHE A 65 15.73 4.92 -6.74
C PHE A 65 14.32 4.37 -6.45
N TYR A 66 13.31 4.80 -7.23
CA TYR A 66 11.94 4.31 -7.05
C TYR A 66 11.80 2.82 -7.37
N ALA A 67 12.58 2.28 -8.31
CA ALA A 67 12.62 0.84 -8.57
C ALA A 67 13.06 0.05 -7.32
N ILE A 68 14.11 0.51 -6.63
CA ILE A 68 14.58 -0.09 -5.37
C ILE A 68 13.49 0.00 -4.31
N CYS A 69 12.85 1.16 -4.14
CA CYS A 69 11.74 1.32 -3.20
C CYS A 69 10.59 0.34 -3.49
N CYS A 70 10.23 0.16 -4.77
CA CYS A 70 9.21 -0.82 -5.17
C CYS A 70 9.62 -2.26 -4.84
N THR A 71 10.89 -2.63 -5.03
CA THR A 71 11.39 -3.96 -4.65
C THR A 71 11.33 -4.20 -3.14
N VAL A 72 11.71 -3.20 -2.34
CA VAL A 72 11.60 -3.27 -0.87
C VAL A 72 10.14 -3.39 -0.44
N ALA A 73 9.25 -2.58 -1.03
CA ALA A 73 7.81 -2.66 -0.76
C ALA A 73 7.25 -4.03 -1.10
N PHE A 74 7.63 -4.62 -2.24
CA PHE A 74 7.23 -5.98 -2.61
C PHE A 74 7.67 -7.02 -1.58
N ALA A 75 8.92 -6.95 -1.12
CA ALA A 75 9.43 -7.85 -0.08
C ALA A 75 8.66 -7.70 1.25
N LEU A 76 8.34 -6.47 1.65
CA LEU A 76 7.55 -6.20 2.86
C LEU A 76 6.13 -6.75 2.74
N VAL A 77 5.49 -6.60 1.57
CA VAL A 77 4.17 -7.18 1.31
C VAL A 77 4.22 -8.70 1.45
N CYS A 78 5.18 -9.36 0.80
CA CYS A 78 5.31 -10.82 0.91
C CYS A 78 5.59 -11.33 2.33
N ALA A 79 6.22 -10.52 3.18
CA ALA A 79 6.58 -10.92 4.54
C ALA A 79 5.50 -10.61 5.60
N PHE A 80 4.80 -9.47 5.48
CA PHE A 80 3.95 -8.92 6.54
C PHE A 80 2.46 -8.84 6.19
N VAL A 81 2.09 -8.99 4.93
CA VAL A 81 0.70 -8.84 4.46
C VAL A 81 0.13 -10.25 4.23
N PRO A 82 -0.66 -10.80 5.16
CA PRO A 82 -1.33 -12.07 4.94
C PRO A 82 -2.39 -11.98 3.83
N GLU A 83 -2.66 -13.10 3.19
CA GLU A 83 -3.70 -13.20 2.17
C GLU A 83 -5.10 -13.15 2.82
N THR A 84 -5.94 -12.22 2.37
CA THR A 84 -7.33 -12.02 2.86
C THR A 84 -8.37 -12.68 1.96
N LYS A 85 -7.99 -13.14 0.75
CA LYS A 85 -8.93 -13.69 -0.22
C LYS A 85 -9.64 -14.95 0.30
N GLY A 86 -10.97 -14.93 0.20
CA GLY A 86 -11.82 -16.09 0.49
C GLY A 86 -12.19 -16.24 1.97
N LEU A 87 -11.83 -15.27 2.81
CA LEU A 87 -12.24 -15.20 4.21
C LEU A 87 -13.41 -14.23 4.37
N LEU A 88 -14.33 -14.56 5.28
CA LEU A 88 -15.37 -13.62 5.69
C LEU A 88 -14.75 -12.52 6.57
N LEU A 89 -15.36 -11.32 6.56
CA LEU A 89 -14.94 -10.19 7.40
C LEU A 89 -14.88 -10.56 8.90
N GLU A 90 -15.77 -11.44 9.35
CA GLU A 90 -15.86 -11.95 10.72
C GLU A 90 -14.69 -12.89 11.06
N GLU A 91 -14.10 -13.54 10.06
CA GLU A 91 -12.98 -14.47 10.24
C GLU A 91 -11.61 -13.78 10.18
N MET A 92 -11.56 -12.48 9.84
CA MET A 92 -10.31 -11.71 9.73
C MET A 92 -9.58 -11.64 11.08
N GLY A 93 -10.29 -11.66 12.21
CA GLY A 93 -9.68 -11.74 13.55
C GLY A 93 -8.74 -12.94 13.71
N ARG A 94 -9.00 -14.06 13.03
CA ARG A 94 -8.14 -15.26 13.06
C ARG A 94 -6.74 -15.00 12.51
N LEU A 95 -6.61 -14.14 11.50
CA LEU A 95 -5.32 -13.77 10.89
C LEU A 95 -4.47 -12.89 11.82
N PHE A 96 -5.12 -12.13 12.69
CA PHE A 96 -4.47 -11.19 13.62
C PHE A 96 -4.41 -11.70 15.06
N GLY A 97 -4.81 -12.97 15.31
CA GLY A 97 -4.68 -13.64 16.60
C GLY A 97 -5.82 -13.38 17.60
N GLU A 98 -6.97 -12.90 17.15
CA GLU A 98 -8.15 -12.73 18.01
C GLU A 98 -8.89 -14.07 18.21
N PRO A 99 -9.28 -14.42 19.46
CA PRO A 99 -10.09 -15.60 19.74
C PRO A 99 -11.53 -15.41 19.20
N LEU A 100 -12.09 -16.46 18.62
CA LEU A 100 -13.48 -16.47 18.11
C LEU A 100 -14.46 -16.38 19.28
N GLU A 101 -15.32 -15.36 19.29
CA GLU A 101 -16.57 -15.37 20.06
C GLU A 101 -17.69 -16.07 19.29
#